data_AF-A0A7J9XMS4-F1
#
_entry.id   AF-A0A7J9XMS4-F1
#
_cell.length_a   1.000
_cell.length_b   1.000
_cell.length_c   1.000
_cell.angle_alpha   90.00
_cell.angle_beta   90.00
_cell.angle_gamma   90.00
#
_symmetry.space_group_name_H-M   'P 1'
#
loop_
_entity.id
_entity.type
_entity.pdbx_description
1 polymer ?
#
loop_
_entity_poly.entity_id
_entity_poly.type
_entity_poly.pdbx_seq_one_letter_code
_entity_poly.pdbx_strand_id
1 'polypeptide(L)'
;MTTSAAVLLVGSVPLTSTEEVLHACGDGLGDLAVGVPDGEVGDRSLWVIFQAYRIFHEHPQLETIQRPAPDYNWRPAGLHDIWQFRMREGVGEPSFDNLKYADAAAESYRLFREMRDQGKIHAGAKFQCSLPLPESGCSWFFPHADDLSRIIPAYEKAILAEVDEILARIPHDDLVLQWDVCWEVLDVEGIFPWSLPDSDPFERFVATL
;
A
#
# COMPACT_ATOMS: atom_id res chain seq x y z
N MET A 1 -10.30 21.46 24.23
CA MET A 1 -10.66 22.01 22.91
C MET A 1 -10.89 20.81 22.00
N THR A 2 -12.09 20.64 21.45
CA THR A 2 -12.40 19.56 20.51
C THR A 2 -11.68 19.85 19.20
N THR A 3 -10.71 19.01 18.84
CA THR A 3 -10.08 19.03 17.52
C THR A 3 -11.14 18.71 16.46
N SER A 4 -11.41 19.67 15.57
CA SER A 4 -12.38 19.54 14.49
C SER A 4 -11.67 18.99 13.25
N ALA A 5 -11.17 17.76 13.32
CA ALA A 5 -10.68 17.08 12.13
C ALA A 5 -11.87 16.90 11.17
N ALA A 6 -11.86 17.62 10.05
CA ALA A 6 -12.96 17.71 9.09
C ALA A 6 -12.52 17.32 7.67
N VAL A 7 -11.22 17.13 7.45
CA VAL A 7 -10.62 16.83 6.16
C VAL A 7 -9.90 15.48 6.23
N LEU A 8 -10.30 14.55 5.38
CA LEU A 8 -9.58 13.30 5.12
C LEU A 8 -8.76 13.46 3.84
N LEU A 9 -7.45 13.31 3.96
CA LEU A 9 -6.56 13.09 2.82
C LEU A 9 -6.43 11.58 2.62
N VAL A 10 -6.32 11.14 1.37
CA VAL A 10 -6.40 9.71 1.02
C VAL A 10 -5.04 9.08 0.70
N GLY A 11 -3.93 9.68 1.13
CA GLY A 11 -2.57 9.16 0.91
C GLY A 11 -1.85 9.90 -0.21
N SER A 12 -1.94 9.36 -1.43
CA SER A 12 -1.20 9.84 -2.61
C SER A 12 -1.40 11.33 -2.96
N VAL A 13 -0.31 12.01 -3.29
CA VAL A 13 -0.30 13.43 -3.73
C VAL A 13 0.64 13.58 -4.93
N PRO A 14 0.24 14.26 -6.03
CA PRO A 14 1.03 14.34 -7.27
C PRO A 14 2.17 15.38 -7.18
N LEU A 15 3.02 15.25 -6.16
CA LEU A 15 4.22 16.04 -5.95
C LEU A 15 5.46 15.13 -6.02
N THR A 16 6.65 15.73 -5.99
CA THR A 16 7.87 15.01 -6.35
C THR A 16 8.63 14.46 -5.16
N SER A 17 8.37 14.97 -3.95
CA SER A 17 9.03 14.53 -2.72
C SER A 17 8.09 14.56 -1.52
N THR A 18 8.41 13.75 -0.51
CA THR A 18 7.69 13.76 0.77
C THR A 18 7.76 15.14 1.43
N GLU A 19 8.87 15.88 1.31
CA GLU A 19 8.99 17.23 1.87
C GLU A 19 7.97 18.21 1.25
N GLU A 20 7.82 18.18 -0.08
CA GLU A 20 6.82 19.01 -0.78
C GLU A 20 5.39 18.68 -0.35
N VAL A 21 5.09 17.39 -0.20
CA VAL A 21 3.77 16.92 0.25
C VAL A 21 3.49 17.35 1.67
N LEU A 22 4.43 17.09 2.59
CA LEU A 22 4.30 17.45 3.98
C LEU A 22 4.14 18.97 4.17
N HIS A 23 4.84 19.76 3.36
CA HIS A 23 4.64 21.21 3.34
C HIS A 23 3.24 21.57 2.84
N ALA A 24 2.83 21.08 1.67
CA ALA A 24 1.55 21.43 1.05
C ALA A 24 0.34 21.00 1.90
N CYS A 25 0.37 19.79 2.44
CA CYS A 25 -0.74 19.21 3.22
C CYS A 25 -0.68 19.64 4.70
N GLY A 26 0.51 19.67 5.29
CA GLY A 26 0.69 19.92 6.72
C GLY A 26 0.58 21.40 7.12
N ASP A 27 1.09 22.31 6.31
CA ASP A 27 0.96 23.76 6.55
C ASP A 27 -0.44 24.25 6.17
N GLY A 28 -0.96 23.80 5.02
CA GLY A 28 -2.22 24.30 4.46
C GLY A 28 -3.48 23.89 5.23
N LEU A 29 -3.50 22.69 5.84
CA LEU A 29 -4.68 22.14 6.51
C LEU A 29 -4.59 22.16 8.04
N GLY A 30 -3.39 22.18 8.60
CA GLY A 30 -3.17 22.25 10.05
C GLY A 30 -3.95 21.18 10.83
N ASP A 31 -4.76 21.60 11.79
CA ASP A 31 -5.58 20.75 12.65
C ASP A 31 -6.91 20.29 12.02
N LEU A 32 -7.20 20.71 10.80
CA LEU A 32 -8.38 20.24 10.05
C LEU A 32 -8.17 18.86 9.44
N ALA A 33 -6.92 18.48 9.16
CA ALA A 33 -6.59 17.16 8.60
C ALA A 33 -6.63 16.08 9.70
N VAL A 34 -7.28 14.96 9.40
CA VAL A 34 -7.26 13.76 10.27
C VAL A 34 -5.81 13.27 10.45
N GLY A 35 -5.04 13.26 9.36
CA GLY A 35 -3.61 12.98 9.34
C GLY A 35 -2.98 13.58 8.07
N VAL A 36 -1.67 13.80 8.12
CA VAL A 36 -0.88 14.32 7.01
C VAL A 36 -0.15 13.16 6.34
N PRO A 37 -0.47 12.82 5.08
CA PRO A 37 0.19 11.72 4.38
C PRO A 37 1.57 12.12 3.87
N ASP A 38 2.39 11.12 3.57
CA ASP A 38 3.68 11.31 2.90
C ASP A 38 3.57 11.47 1.37
N GLY A 39 2.36 11.30 0.83
CA GLY A 39 2.02 11.46 -0.58
C GLY A 39 2.41 10.29 -1.46
N GLU A 40 2.97 9.21 -0.91
CA GLU A 40 3.37 8.01 -1.65
C GLU A 40 4.27 8.33 -2.85
N VAL A 41 5.22 9.24 -2.70
CA VAL A 41 6.08 9.69 -3.82
C VAL A 41 7.08 8.62 -4.28
N GLY A 42 7.78 8.88 -5.38
CA GLY A 42 8.84 8.01 -5.89
C GLY A 42 8.28 6.69 -6.40
N ASP A 43 8.82 5.56 -5.96
CA ASP A 43 8.35 4.23 -6.41
C ASP A 43 6.89 3.96 -6.01
N ARG A 44 6.42 4.53 -4.89
CA ARG A 44 5.04 4.33 -4.42
C ARG A 44 4.00 5.18 -5.15
N SER A 45 4.41 6.02 -6.11
CA SER A 45 3.51 7.00 -6.77
C SER A 45 2.48 6.38 -7.70
N LEU A 46 2.57 5.07 -7.95
CA LEU A 46 1.55 4.29 -8.63
C LEU A 46 0.93 3.27 -7.68
N TRP A 47 0.70 3.70 -6.44
CA TRP A 47 0.12 2.90 -5.38
C TRP A 47 0.84 1.54 -5.29
N VAL A 48 0.14 0.41 -5.30
CA VAL A 48 0.73 -0.93 -5.14
C VAL A 48 1.59 -1.45 -6.31
N ILE A 49 1.77 -0.71 -7.42
CA ILE A 49 2.64 -1.15 -8.53
C ILE A 49 4.09 -1.41 -8.06
N PHE A 50 4.58 -0.67 -7.08
CA PHE A 50 5.92 -0.93 -6.54
C PHE A 50 6.04 -2.31 -5.90
N GLN A 51 4.96 -2.95 -5.45
CA GLN A 51 4.99 -4.32 -4.93
C GLN A 51 5.43 -5.29 -6.02
N ALA A 52 4.86 -5.17 -7.22
CA ALA A 52 5.29 -5.96 -8.35
C ALA A 52 6.77 -5.75 -8.68
N TYR A 53 7.23 -4.51 -8.71
CA TYR A 53 8.60 -4.18 -9.07
C TYR A 53 9.64 -4.53 -7.99
N ARG A 54 9.34 -4.27 -6.71
CA ARG A 54 10.29 -4.36 -5.59
C ARG A 54 10.19 -5.67 -4.82
N ILE A 55 9.04 -6.33 -4.83
CA ILE A 55 8.75 -7.50 -3.98
C ILE A 55 8.59 -8.77 -4.80
N PHE A 56 7.79 -8.72 -5.89
CA PHE A 56 7.46 -9.93 -6.64
C PHE A 56 8.44 -10.23 -7.76
N HIS A 57 8.91 -9.20 -8.48
CA HIS A 57 9.94 -9.37 -9.49
C HIS A 57 11.24 -9.85 -8.84
N GLU A 58 11.86 -10.86 -9.46
CA GLU A 58 13.06 -11.55 -8.95
C GLU A 58 12.89 -12.33 -7.64
N HIS A 59 11.66 -12.42 -7.10
CA HIS A 59 11.40 -13.25 -5.93
C HIS A 59 11.72 -14.74 -6.23
N PRO A 60 12.49 -15.46 -5.38
CA PRO A 60 12.95 -16.81 -5.69
C PRO A 60 11.84 -17.83 -5.96
N GLN A 61 10.67 -17.64 -5.35
CA GLN A 61 9.51 -18.53 -5.51
C GLN A 61 8.60 -18.14 -6.68
N LEU A 62 8.83 -16.97 -7.31
CA LEU A 62 7.96 -16.44 -8.36
C LEU A 62 8.66 -16.41 -9.72
N GLU A 63 7.85 -16.56 -10.76
CA GLU A 63 8.22 -16.32 -12.15
C GLU A 63 7.48 -15.08 -12.66
N THR A 64 8.21 -14.16 -13.30
CA THR A 64 7.63 -13.02 -14.00
C THR A 64 7.17 -13.47 -15.39
N ILE A 65 5.86 -13.43 -15.63
CA ILE A 65 5.24 -13.82 -16.90
C ILE A 65 5.02 -12.60 -17.80
N GLN A 66 4.73 -11.46 -17.20
CA GLN A 66 4.59 -10.19 -17.90
C GLN A 66 5.24 -9.08 -17.08
N ARG A 67 5.89 -8.14 -17.78
CA ARG A 67 6.40 -6.90 -17.22
C ARG A 67 6.11 -5.73 -18.17
N PRO A 68 6.00 -4.49 -17.65
CA PRO A 68 5.80 -3.31 -18.47
C PRO A 68 6.87 -3.10 -19.53
N ALA A 69 6.45 -2.53 -20.66
CA ALA A 69 7.34 -2.14 -21.74
C ALA A 69 7.69 -0.63 -21.70
N PRO A 70 8.88 -0.24 -22.20
CA PRO A 70 10.02 -1.10 -22.52
C PRO A 70 10.69 -1.64 -21.25
N ASP A 71 11.50 -2.69 -21.37
CA ASP A 71 12.10 -3.44 -20.23
C ASP A 71 12.80 -2.60 -19.14
N TYR A 72 13.24 -1.38 -19.46
CA TYR A 72 13.87 -0.48 -18.49
C TYR A 72 12.85 0.35 -17.67
N ASN A 73 11.57 0.30 -18.03
CA ASN A 73 10.48 1.00 -17.36
C ASN A 73 9.65 -0.02 -16.58
N TRP A 74 9.59 0.12 -15.26
CA TRP A 74 8.78 -0.75 -14.40
C TRP A 74 7.34 -0.25 -14.24
N ARG A 75 7.01 0.93 -14.78
CA ARG A 75 5.70 1.56 -14.65
C ARG A 75 4.81 1.16 -15.84
N PRO A 76 3.67 0.48 -15.60
CA PRO A 76 2.77 0.07 -16.67
C PRO A 76 2.13 1.28 -17.37
N ALA A 77 1.99 1.20 -18.69
CA ALA A 77 1.23 2.20 -19.47
C ALA A 77 -0.31 2.04 -19.31
N GLY A 78 -0.76 0.93 -18.75
CA GLY A 78 -2.15 0.62 -18.46
C GLY A 78 -2.34 -0.86 -18.11
N LEU A 79 -3.59 -1.31 -17.94
CA LEU A 79 -3.89 -2.69 -17.52
C LEU A 79 -3.36 -3.76 -18.47
N HIS A 80 -3.28 -3.48 -19.77
CA HIS A 80 -2.74 -4.40 -20.78
C HIS A 80 -1.22 -4.64 -20.62
N ASP A 81 -0.53 -3.74 -19.92
CA ASP A 81 0.92 -3.71 -19.71
C ASP A 81 1.28 -3.96 -18.23
N ILE A 82 0.31 -4.41 -17.43
CA ILE A 82 0.50 -4.67 -16.00
C ILE A 82 1.48 -5.83 -15.76
N TRP A 83 2.17 -5.80 -14.62
CA TRP A 83 2.96 -6.94 -14.18
C TRP A 83 2.10 -8.19 -13.96
N GLN A 84 2.61 -9.36 -14.36
CA GLN A 84 1.97 -10.64 -14.05
C GLN A 84 3.01 -11.67 -13.60
N PHE A 85 2.63 -12.45 -12.59
CA PHE A 85 3.50 -13.45 -11.97
C PHE A 85 2.80 -14.79 -11.80
N ARG A 86 3.63 -15.82 -11.59
CA ARG A 86 3.23 -17.18 -11.23
C ARG A 86 4.08 -17.71 -10.10
N MET A 87 3.54 -18.65 -9.33
CA MET A 87 4.38 -19.49 -8.48
C MET A 87 5.21 -20.43 -9.37
N ARG A 88 6.49 -20.59 -9.04
CA ARG A 88 7.33 -21.62 -9.68
C ARG A 88 6.87 -23.02 -9.28
N GLU A 89 7.12 -24.00 -10.14
CA GLU A 89 6.82 -25.40 -9.83
C GLU A 89 7.70 -25.93 -8.69
N GLY A 90 7.11 -26.78 -7.83
CA GLY A 90 7.82 -27.47 -6.75
C GLY A 90 8.26 -26.60 -5.57
N VAL A 91 7.91 -25.30 -5.55
CA VAL A 91 8.18 -24.43 -4.41
C VAL A 91 7.09 -24.58 -3.34
N GLY A 92 7.50 -24.50 -2.07
CA GLY A 92 6.60 -24.54 -0.92
C GLY A 92 5.73 -23.28 -0.78
N GLU A 93 5.18 -23.06 0.40
CA GLU A 93 4.38 -21.86 0.68
C GLU A 93 5.18 -20.57 0.44
N PRO A 94 4.59 -19.55 -0.22
CA PRO A 94 5.26 -18.28 -0.40
C PRO A 94 5.47 -17.58 0.94
N SER A 95 6.54 -16.81 1.04
CA SER A 95 6.80 -15.93 2.17
C SER A 95 7.41 -14.62 1.70
N PHE A 96 6.97 -13.51 2.28
CA PHE A 96 7.53 -12.19 2.01
C PHE A 96 8.07 -11.61 3.32
N ASP A 97 9.36 -11.28 3.35
CA ASP A 97 10.02 -10.85 4.58
C ASP A 97 9.81 -9.35 4.88
N ASN A 98 9.73 -8.52 3.85
CA ASN A 98 9.61 -7.06 3.96
C ASN A 98 8.93 -6.52 2.70
N LEU A 99 7.73 -5.96 2.87
CA LEU A 99 6.90 -5.33 1.83
C LEU A 99 7.21 -3.84 1.64
N LYS A 100 8.16 -3.29 2.39
CA LYS A 100 8.70 -1.92 2.32
C LYS A 100 7.77 -0.81 2.80
N TYR A 101 6.60 -1.14 3.34
CA TYR A 101 5.67 -0.15 3.88
C TYR A 101 6.19 0.47 5.17
N ALA A 102 6.68 -0.34 6.11
CA ALA A 102 7.20 0.08 7.40
C ALA A 102 8.51 0.87 7.29
N ASP A 103 9.36 0.50 6.32
CA ASP A 103 10.58 1.27 6.00
C ASP A 103 10.21 2.66 5.45
N ALA A 104 9.30 2.72 4.48
CA ALA A 104 8.83 3.98 3.90
C ALA A 104 8.10 4.87 4.92
N ALA A 105 7.28 4.28 5.79
CA ALA A 105 6.59 4.98 6.85
C ALA A 105 7.57 5.57 7.87
N ALA A 106 8.58 4.80 8.29
CA ALA A 106 9.60 5.27 9.23
C ALA A 106 10.45 6.42 8.66
N GLU A 107 10.85 6.33 7.38
CA GLU A 107 11.58 7.39 6.70
C GLU A 107 10.76 8.67 6.60
N SER A 108 9.51 8.56 6.17
CA SER A 108 8.60 9.69 6.01
C SER A 108 8.21 10.32 7.35
N TYR A 109 8.01 9.49 8.38
CA TYR A 109 7.69 9.96 9.73
C TYR A 109 8.86 10.76 10.35
N ARG A 110 10.11 10.36 10.10
CA ARG A 110 11.28 11.14 10.53
C ARG A 110 11.23 12.56 9.95
N LEU A 111 10.93 12.68 8.65
CA LEU A 111 10.83 13.99 7.99
C LEU A 111 9.63 14.81 8.51
N PHE A 112 8.48 14.17 8.68
CA PHE A 112 7.28 14.78 9.28
C PHE A 112 7.59 15.39 10.64
N ARG A 113 8.26 14.63 11.52
CA ARG A 113 8.68 15.13 12.83
C ARG A 113 9.64 16.31 12.71
N GLU A 114 10.68 16.21 11.89
CA GLU A 114 11.65 17.29 11.69
C GLU A 114 10.98 18.59 11.23
N MET A 115 10.02 18.50 10.30
CA MET A 115 9.27 19.65 9.82
C MET A 115 8.32 20.22 10.87
N ARG A 116 7.69 19.36 11.69
CA ARG A 116 6.85 19.80 12.81
C ARG A 116 7.68 20.49 13.90
N ASP A 117 8.85 19.97 14.24
CA ASP A 117 9.77 20.57 15.22
C ASP A 117 10.29 21.94 14.75
N GLN A 118 10.37 22.15 13.42
CA GLN A 118 10.68 23.44 12.80
C GLN A 118 9.48 24.40 12.74
N GLY A 119 8.29 23.98 13.16
CA GLY A 119 7.06 24.76 13.08
C GLY A 119 6.46 24.88 11.68
N LYS A 120 6.90 24.07 10.71
CA LYS A 120 6.36 24.03 9.34
C LYS A 120 5.10 23.17 9.21
N ILE A 121 4.83 22.34 10.22
CA ILE A 121 3.62 21.54 10.34
C ILE A 121 3.00 21.85 11.69
N HIS A 122 1.68 21.91 11.76
CA HIS A 122 0.96 22.16 13.01
C HIS A 122 1.36 21.14 14.10
N ALA A 123 1.60 21.62 15.33
CA ALA A 123 2.10 20.81 16.43
C ALA A 123 1.16 19.64 16.83
N GLY A 124 -0.14 19.78 16.59
CA GLY A 124 -1.15 18.76 16.84
C GLY A 124 -1.45 17.84 15.65
N ALA A 125 -0.78 18.03 14.51
CA ALA A 125 -0.98 17.15 13.35
C ALA A 125 -0.43 15.75 13.64
N LYS A 126 -1.07 14.74 13.06
CA LYS A 126 -0.63 13.34 13.08
C LYS A 126 -0.11 12.92 11.72
N PHE A 127 0.80 11.96 11.69
CA PHE A 127 1.30 11.34 10.48
C PHE A 127 0.33 10.26 9.98
N GLN A 128 -0.02 10.29 8.70
CA GLN A 128 -0.87 9.28 8.07
C GLN A 128 -0.03 8.28 7.28
N CYS A 129 -0.28 7.00 7.52
CA CYS A 129 0.24 5.89 6.75
C CYS A 129 -0.92 5.13 6.10
N SER A 130 -0.96 5.10 4.77
CA SER A 130 -1.95 4.36 3.97
C SER A 130 -1.38 3.02 3.53
N LEU A 131 -2.14 1.93 3.70
CA LEU A 131 -1.76 0.56 3.36
C LEU A 131 -2.85 -0.08 2.51
N PRO A 132 -2.51 -0.89 1.50
CA PRO A 132 -3.51 -1.67 0.78
C PRO A 132 -3.99 -2.86 1.62
N LEU A 133 -5.19 -3.33 1.33
CA LEU A 133 -5.59 -4.68 1.72
C LEU A 133 -4.89 -5.75 0.85
N PRO A 134 -4.84 -7.03 1.30
CA PRO A 134 -4.13 -8.08 0.59
C PRO A 134 -4.60 -8.31 -0.85
N GLU A 135 -5.91 -8.26 -1.12
CA GLU A 135 -6.46 -8.41 -2.47
C GLU A 135 -5.92 -7.30 -3.38
N SER A 136 -5.94 -6.05 -2.90
CA SER A 136 -5.35 -4.91 -3.60
C SER A 136 -3.85 -5.06 -3.85
N GLY A 137 -3.11 -5.60 -2.89
CA GLY A 137 -1.68 -5.86 -3.02
C GLY A 137 -1.31 -7.00 -3.98
N CYS A 138 -2.26 -7.88 -4.34
CA CYS A 138 -1.97 -9.13 -5.04
C CYS A 138 -2.77 -9.35 -6.33
N SER A 139 -4.09 -9.18 -6.32
CA SER A 139 -4.98 -9.91 -7.22
C SER A 139 -4.88 -9.59 -8.70
N TRP A 140 -4.51 -8.36 -9.03
CA TRP A 140 -4.25 -7.93 -10.40
C TRP A 140 -2.87 -8.34 -10.94
N PHE A 141 -1.98 -8.85 -10.09
CA PHE A 141 -0.65 -9.34 -10.47
C PHE A 141 -0.57 -10.85 -10.66
N PHE A 142 -1.55 -11.61 -10.17
CA PHE A 142 -1.59 -13.08 -10.30
C PHE A 142 -2.90 -13.50 -10.98
N PRO A 143 -2.92 -13.66 -12.31
CA PRO A 143 -4.16 -13.86 -13.07
C PRO A 143 -4.78 -15.27 -12.92
N HIS A 144 -4.35 -16.06 -11.93
CA HIS A 144 -4.77 -17.44 -11.75
C HIS A 144 -5.12 -17.73 -10.30
N ALA A 145 -6.34 -18.23 -10.09
CA ALA A 145 -6.91 -18.49 -8.77
C ALA A 145 -6.04 -19.41 -7.89
N ASP A 146 -5.41 -20.43 -8.48
CA ASP A 146 -4.55 -21.36 -7.75
C ASP A 146 -3.32 -20.66 -7.14
N ASP A 147 -2.73 -19.70 -7.85
CA ASP A 147 -1.63 -18.89 -7.31
C ASP A 147 -2.16 -17.91 -6.26
N LEU A 148 -3.26 -17.22 -6.53
CA LEU A 148 -3.88 -16.26 -5.61
C LEU A 148 -4.21 -16.88 -4.26
N SER A 149 -4.76 -18.10 -4.26
CA SER A 149 -5.11 -18.83 -3.03
C SER A 149 -3.92 -19.07 -2.10
N ARG A 150 -2.69 -19.05 -2.63
CA ARG A 150 -1.44 -19.20 -1.88
C ARG A 150 -0.79 -17.85 -1.55
N ILE A 151 -0.88 -16.90 -2.48
CA ILE A 151 -0.25 -15.57 -2.35
C ILE A 151 -0.97 -14.70 -1.32
N ILE A 152 -2.30 -14.65 -1.34
CA ILE A 152 -3.09 -13.78 -0.45
C ILE A 152 -2.76 -14.05 1.04
N PRO A 153 -2.79 -15.30 1.53
CA PRO A 153 -2.45 -15.58 2.93
C PRO A 153 -1.00 -15.22 3.30
N ALA A 154 -0.05 -15.44 2.38
CA ALA A 154 1.35 -15.08 2.61
C ALA A 154 1.56 -13.57 2.66
N TYR A 155 0.90 -12.83 1.76
CA TYR A 155 0.92 -11.36 1.76
C TYR A 155 0.22 -10.79 2.99
N GLU A 156 -0.93 -11.35 3.39
CA GLU A 156 -1.66 -10.95 4.60
C GLU A 156 -0.76 -11.08 5.85
N LYS A 157 -0.07 -12.21 5.99
CA LYS A 157 0.90 -12.39 7.08
C LYS A 157 2.01 -11.34 7.04
N ALA A 158 2.52 -11.01 5.86
CA ALA A 158 3.58 -10.04 5.69
C ALA A 158 3.12 -8.60 5.97
N ILE A 159 1.94 -8.18 5.48
CA ILE A 159 1.42 -6.82 5.72
C ILE A 159 1.04 -6.62 7.18
N LEU A 160 0.59 -7.66 7.89
CA LEU A 160 0.39 -7.59 9.34
C LEU A 160 1.72 -7.42 10.09
N ALA A 161 2.79 -8.09 9.65
CA ALA A 161 4.13 -7.87 10.23
C ALA A 161 4.64 -6.43 9.97
N GLU A 162 4.33 -5.85 8.80
CA GLU A 162 4.64 -4.45 8.51
C GLU A 162 3.85 -3.49 9.41
N VAL A 163 2.57 -3.79 9.69
CA VAL A 163 1.76 -3.02 10.65
C VAL A 163 2.37 -3.06 12.04
N ASP A 164 2.77 -4.25 12.53
CA ASP A 164 3.46 -4.40 13.82
C ASP A 164 4.74 -3.56 13.86
N GLU A 165 5.50 -3.54 12.78
CA GLU A 165 6.73 -2.75 12.68
C GLU A 165 6.47 -1.23 12.63
N ILE A 166 5.43 -0.80 11.92
CA ILE A 166 4.99 0.61 11.91
C ILE A 166 4.60 1.05 13.32
N LEU A 167 3.80 0.25 14.03
CA LEU A 167 3.35 0.53 15.40
C LEU A 167 4.52 0.55 16.39
N ALA A 168 5.56 -0.26 16.17
CA ALA A 168 6.77 -0.24 16.98
C ALA A 168 7.66 0.99 16.71
N ARG A 169 7.67 1.51 15.48
CA ARG A 169 8.54 2.61 15.04
C ARG A 169 7.89 3.99 15.19
N ILE A 170 6.56 4.09 15.17
CA ILE A 170 5.82 5.35 15.20
C ILE A 170 4.91 5.41 16.44
N PRO A 171 5.02 6.45 17.30
CA PRO A 171 4.16 6.62 18.46
C PRO A 171 2.67 6.62 18.09
N HIS A 172 1.87 5.87 18.84
CA HIS A 172 0.44 5.68 18.53
C HIS A 172 -0.36 6.99 18.55
N ASP A 173 -0.02 7.92 19.45
CA ASP A 173 -0.66 9.23 19.52
C ASP A 173 -0.37 10.12 18.30
N ASP A 174 0.65 9.73 17.52
CA ASP A 174 1.15 10.48 16.37
C ASP A 174 0.82 9.82 15.03
N LEU A 175 0.14 8.68 15.05
CA LEU A 175 -0.14 7.86 13.87
C LEU A 175 -1.63 7.83 13.53
N VAL A 176 -1.92 7.90 12.24
CA VAL A 176 -3.19 7.52 11.62
C VAL A 176 -2.90 6.43 10.61
N LEU A 177 -3.53 5.27 10.77
CA LEU A 177 -3.48 4.19 9.78
C LEU A 177 -4.74 4.24 8.91
N GLN A 178 -4.56 4.20 7.59
CA GLN A 178 -5.63 4.09 6.60
C GLN A 178 -5.47 2.76 5.85
N TRP A 179 -6.59 2.06 5.64
CA TRP A 179 -6.66 0.89 4.77
C TRP A 179 -7.32 1.27 3.45
N ASP A 180 -6.63 1.05 2.35
CA ASP A 180 -7.14 1.29 1.01
C ASP A 180 -7.88 0.04 0.53
N VAL A 181 -9.15 0.23 0.18
CA VAL A 181 -10.08 -0.82 -0.27
C VAL A 181 -10.53 -0.48 -1.69
N CYS A 182 -9.88 -1.05 -2.69
CA CYS A 182 -10.10 -0.71 -4.09
C CYS A 182 -10.42 -1.95 -4.93
N TRP A 183 -9.49 -2.92 -4.96
CA TRP A 183 -9.73 -4.17 -5.70
C TRP A 183 -10.80 -5.02 -5.04
N GLU A 184 -10.94 -4.96 -3.73
CA GLU A 184 -12.00 -5.64 -2.99
C GLU A 184 -13.39 -5.13 -3.44
N VAL A 185 -13.54 -3.82 -3.66
CA VAL A 185 -14.79 -3.22 -4.17
C VAL A 185 -15.09 -3.72 -5.57
N LEU A 186 -14.09 -3.73 -6.46
CA LEU A 186 -14.27 -4.17 -7.84
C LEU A 186 -14.59 -5.68 -7.94
N ASP A 187 -14.07 -6.49 -7.03
CA ASP A 187 -14.40 -7.90 -6.91
C ASP A 187 -15.85 -8.12 -6.45
N VAL A 188 -16.29 -7.39 -5.42
CA VAL A 188 -17.70 -7.38 -4.97
C VAL A 188 -18.65 -6.98 -6.10
N GLU A 189 -18.26 -6.02 -6.93
CA GLU A 189 -19.05 -5.58 -8.10
C GLU A 189 -18.95 -6.53 -9.30
N GLY A 190 -18.25 -7.66 -9.19
CA GLY A 190 -18.14 -8.67 -10.24
C GLY A 190 -17.34 -8.21 -11.48
N ILE A 191 -16.45 -7.24 -11.31
CA ILE A 191 -15.63 -6.69 -12.41
C ILE A 191 -14.47 -7.63 -12.78
N PHE A 192 -14.02 -8.50 -11.86
CA PHE A 192 -12.92 -9.43 -12.12
C PHE A 192 -13.37 -10.79 -12.64
N PRO A 193 -12.85 -11.24 -13.80
CA PRO A 193 -13.17 -12.56 -14.32
C PRO A 193 -12.31 -13.69 -13.72
N TRP A 194 -11.32 -13.41 -12.87
CA TRP A 194 -10.36 -14.40 -12.33
C TRP A 194 -10.20 -14.37 -10.80
N SER A 195 -11.08 -13.67 -10.07
CA SER A 195 -11.07 -13.73 -8.60
C SER A 195 -11.44 -15.13 -8.11
N LEU A 196 -11.24 -15.41 -6.82
CA LEU A 196 -11.47 -16.74 -6.24
C LEU A 196 -12.95 -17.16 -6.46
N PRO A 197 -13.22 -18.14 -7.34
CA PRO A 197 -14.52 -18.28 -8.02
C PRO A 197 -15.61 -18.95 -7.18
N ASP A 198 -15.25 -19.66 -6.12
CA ASP A 198 -16.16 -20.55 -5.37
C ASP A 198 -16.80 -19.90 -4.13
N SER A 199 -16.64 -18.58 -3.93
CA SER A 199 -17.22 -17.86 -2.80
C SER A 199 -17.69 -16.46 -3.20
N ASP A 200 -18.82 -16.03 -2.64
CA ASP A 200 -19.27 -14.64 -2.73
C ASP A 200 -18.17 -13.69 -2.22
N PRO A 201 -17.74 -12.68 -3.02
CA PRO A 201 -16.63 -11.81 -2.63
C PRO A 201 -16.90 -11.01 -1.35
N PHE A 202 -18.14 -10.56 -1.13
CA PHE A 202 -18.48 -9.81 0.08
C PHE A 202 -18.37 -10.71 1.30
N GLU A 203 -18.95 -11.92 1.26
CA GLU A 203 -18.82 -12.92 2.33
C GLU A 203 -17.35 -13.27 2.59
N ARG A 204 -16.52 -13.41 1.55
CA ARG A 204 -15.08 -13.66 1.69
C ARG A 204 -14.37 -12.56 2.50
N PHE A 205 -14.67 -11.29 2.24
CA PHE A 205 -14.00 -10.18 2.92
C PHE A 205 -14.55 -9.88 4.33
N VAL A 206 -15.77 -10.31 4.66
CA VAL A 206 -16.35 -10.12 6.01
C VAL A 206 -16.23 -11.35 6.92
N ALA A 207 -15.94 -12.54 6.36
CA ALA A 207 -15.84 -13.79 7.12
C ALA A 207 -14.61 -13.87 8.05
N THR A 208 -13.67 -12.92 7.96
CA THR A 208 -12.40 -12.88 8.72
C THR A 208 -12.49 -12.15 10.07
N LEU A 209 -13.70 -11.92 10.62
CA LEU A 209 -13.92 -11.33 11.94
C LEU A 209 -13.97 -12.35 13.09
#